data_AF-A0A5E3X895-F1
#
_entry.id   AF-A0A5E3X895-F1
#
_cell.length_a   1.000
_cell.length_b   1.000
_cell.length_c   1.000
_cell.angle_alpha   90.00
_cell.angle_beta   90.00
_cell.angle_gamma   90.00
#
_symmetry.space_group_name_H-M   'P 1'
#
loop_
_entity.id
_entity.type
_entity.pdbx_description
1 polymer ?
#
loop_
_entity_poly.entity_id
_entity_poly.type
_entity_poly.pdbx_seq_one_letter_code
_entity_poly.pdbx_strand_id
1 'polypeptide(L)'
;MAAPLSTPMQRVTIVPATPEEEDTIVLSRITNDERPLKRVVRKFSTYAALAFPPAGLRELDTAQNTAEKSVEAREALLVELGSFGLHLRKAAMVCAAEARQVEEYHLERARIEEERVALRRHIEQLKSTLEEAQLERAQKQEYDQFAERINQYPSRAERERMIAALENDIAVIREERDQQRRAMQEQRNAFASVIGNLAELQTTMRERVSDDSDEPPAPSTNAPPTAAPSPAPPPINTVIDVDEREEGEADVSSDEAPLSATLNPRAQQFVPRSGLPQSTRALRSSASATPAPQSTPPAEDDDIEMGEVAEPGRSPRNARARRRLEELEEGEASELSELSELSE
;
A
#
# COMPACT_ATOMS: atom_id res chain seq x y z
N MET A 1 -14.63 81.22 -56.06
CA MET A 1 -14.94 79.81 -55.75
C MET A 1 -13.64 79.12 -55.37
N ALA A 2 -13.56 78.57 -54.16
CA ALA A 2 -12.52 77.63 -53.73
C ALA A 2 -13.16 76.75 -52.65
N ALA A 3 -13.11 75.43 -52.82
CA ALA A 3 -13.70 74.48 -51.88
C ALA A 3 -12.65 74.06 -50.83
N PRO A 4 -13.01 73.92 -49.54
CA PRO A 4 -12.13 73.31 -48.55
C PRO A 4 -12.02 71.80 -48.81
N LEU A 5 -10.81 71.24 -48.70
CA LEU A 5 -10.57 69.81 -48.89
C LEU A 5 -11.18 68.99 -47.74
N SER A 6 -11.80 67.87 -48.10
CA SER A 6 -12.33 66.89 -47.15
C SER A 6 -11.18 66.15 -46.44
N THR A 7 -11.18 66.17 -45.10
CA THR A 7 -10.26 65.37 -44.28
C THR A 7 -10.68 63.89 -44.31
N PRO A 8 -9.78 62.94 -44.63
CA PRO A 8 -10.14 61.53 -44.66
C PRO A 8 -10.44 61.01 -43.25
N MET A 9 -11.58 60.34 -43.08
CA MET A 9 -11.91 59.66 -41.83
C MET A 9 -10.87 58.57 -41.54
N GLN A 10 -10.09 58.75 -40.47
CA GLN A 10 -9.28 57.66 -39.92
C GLN A 10 -10.22 56.55 -39.45
N ARG A 11 -10.16 55.40 -40.12
CA ARG A 11 -10.80 54.17 -39.61
C ARG A 11 -10.09 53.80 -38.30
N VAL A 12 -10.85 53.78 -37.21
CA VAL A 12 -10.36 53.25 -35.93
C VAL A 12 -10.20 51.74 -36.09
N THR A 13 -8.95 51.29 -36.22
CA THR A 13 -8.61 49.86 -36.20
C THR A 13 -8.75 49.36 -34.77
N ILE A 14 -9.89 48.74 -34.46
CA ILE A 14 -10.10 48.07 -33.18
C ILE A 14 -9.26 46.80 -33.18
N VAL A 15 -8.16 46.81 -32.44
CA VAL A 15 -7.42 45.59 -32.09
C VAL A 15 -8.31 44.81 -31.11
N PRO A 16 -8.58 43.51 -31.32
CA PRO A 16 -9.34 42.72 -30.34
C PRO A 16 -8.53 42.66 -29.04
N ALA A 17 -9.20 42.94 -27.92
CA ALA A 17 -8.61 42.82 -26.60
C ALA A 17 -8.27 41.35 -26.30
N THR A 18 -7.27 41.11 -25.46
CA THR A 18 -7.01 39.76 -24.94
C THR A 18 -8.14 39.34 -23.99
N PRO A 19 -8.43 38.03 -23.83
CA PRO A 19 -9.54 37.58 -22.98
C PRO A 19 -9.42 38.06 -21.52
N GLU A 20 -8.19 38.21 -21.01
CA GLU A 20 -7.93 38.78 -19.68
C GLU A 20 -8.27 40.28 -19.61
N GLU A 21 -7.96 41.04 -20.66
CA GLU A 21 -8.38 42.45 -20.77
C GLU A 21 -9.91 42.55 -20.89
N GLU A 22 -10.56 41.67 -21.64
CA GLU A 22 -12.03 41.61 -21.73
C GLU A 22 -12.67 41.34 -20.36
N ASP A 23 -12.16 40.38 -19.59
CA ASP A 23 -12.63 40.10 -18.23
C ASP A 23 -12.44 41.30 -17.29
N THR A 24 -11.30 42.02 -17.35
CA THR A 24 -11.12 43.24 -16.53
C THR A 24 -12.06 44.38 -16.94
N ILE A 25 -12.35 44.53 -18.24
CA ILE A 25 -13.31 45.51 -18.76
C ILE A 25 -14.74 45.15 -18.31
N VAL A 26 -15.11 43.86 -18.37
CA VAL A 26 -16.40 43.34 -17.91
C VAL A 26 -16.54 43.54 -16.40
N LEU A 27 -15.54 43.18 -15.60
CA LEU A 27 -15.53 43.37 -14.15
C LEU A 27 -15.70 44.84 -13.77
N SER A 28 -14.89 45.74 -14.38
CA SER A 28 -14.99 47.19 -14.19
C SER A 28 -16.39 47.74 -14.50
N ARG A 29 -17.02 47.22 -15.57
CA ARG A 29 -18.36 47.62 -16.01
C ARG A 29 -19.50 47.04 -15.17
N ILE A 30 -19.26 45.92 -14.47
CA ILE A 30 -20.21 45.32 -13.51
C ILE A 30 -20.10 46.00 -12.15
N THR A 31 -18.89 46.34 -11.69
CA THR A 31 -18.66 46.95 -10.37
C THR A 31 -19.00 48.45 -10.34
N ASN A 32 -18.79 49.19 -11.43
CA ASN A 32 -19.13 50.62 -11.51
C ASN A 32 -20.54 50.87 -12.10
N ASP A 33 -21.58 50.77 -11.27
CA ASP A 33 -22.94 51.15 -11.68
C ASP A 33 -23.12 52.68 -11.78
N GLU A 34 -23.01 53.19 -13.00
CA GLU A 34 -23.25 54.59 -13.34
C GLU A 34 -24.74 55.02 -13.28
N ARG A 35 -25.70 54.09 -13.11
CA ARG A 35 -27.15 54.40 -13.16
C ARG A 35 -27.64 55.32 -12.04
N PRO A 36 -27.20 55.19 -10.77
CA PRO A 36 -27.58 56.11 -9.69
C PRO A 36 -27.06 57.53 -9.96
N LEU A 37 -25.79 57.68 -10.36
CA LEU A 37 -25.21 58.98 -10.70
C LEU A 37 -25.96 59.65 -11.86
N LYS A 38 -26.26 58.90 -12.93
CA LYS A 38 -27.05 59.40 -14.07
C LYS A 38 -28.48 59.81 -13.68
N ARG A 39 -29.10 59.19 -12.66
CA ARG A 39 -30.39 59.65 -12.12
C ARG A 39 -30.27 60.97 -11.38
N VAL A 40 -29.27 61.12 -10.51
CA VAL A 40 -28.99 62.39 -9.81
C VAL A 40 -28.74 63.52 -10.81
N VAL A 41 -27.90 63.30 -11.82
CA VAL A 41 -27.61 64.30 -12.87
C VAL A 41 -28.89 64.72 -13.61
N ARG A 42 -29.74 63.77 -14.01
CA ARG A 42 -31.03 64.08 -14.67
C ARG A 42 -31.94 64.93 -13.78
N LYS A 43 -32.12 64.54 -12.51
CA LYS A 43 -32.94 65.29 -11.53
C LYS A 43 -32.38 66.69 -11.26
N PHE A 44 -31.06 66.82 -11.20
CA PHE A 44 -30.38 68.11 -11.08
C PHE A 44 -30.64 69.00 -12.30
N SER A 45 -30.52 68.47 -13.52
CA SER A 45 -30.85 69.22 -14.74
C SER A 45 -32.32 69.64 -14.81
N THR A 46 -33.25 68.78 -14.37
CA THR A 46 -34.69 69.13 -14.28
C THR A 46 -34.93 70.27 -13.28
N TYR A 47 -34.36 70.19 -12.08
CA TYR A 47 -34.46 71.26 -11.09
C TYR A 47 -33.83 72.57 -11.60
N ALA A 48 -32.63 72.51 -12.18
CA ALA A 48 -31.94 73.67 -12.70
C ALA A 48 -32.73 74.38 -13.82
N ALA A 49 -33.36 73.62 -14.72
CA ALA A 49 -34.20 74.18 -15.79
C ALA A 49 -35.47 74.89 -15.26
N LEU A 50 -36.02 74.44 -14.14
CA LEU A 50 -37.22 75.04 -13.50
C LEU A 50 -36.87 76.22 -12.58
N ALA A 51 -35.76 76.14 -11.85
CA ALA A 51 -35.30 77.19 -10.93
C ALA A 51 -34.60 78.35 -11.65
N PHE A 52 -33.92 78.07 -12.77
CA PHE A 52 -33.18 79.03 -13.58
C PHE A 52 -33.60 78.95 -15.06
N PRO A 53 -34.86 79.30 -15.41
CA PRO A 53 -35.30 79.32 -16.79
C PRO A 53 -34.45 80.30 -17.61
N PRO A 54 -34.05 79.95 -18.86
CA PRO A 54 -33.27 80.83 -19.70
C PRO A 54 -34.02 82.14 -19.98
N ALA A 55 -33.27 83.24 -20.09
CA ALA A 55 -33.73 84.63 -19.89
C ALA A 55 -34.74 85.20 -20.92
N GLY A 56 -35.45 84.37 -21.68
CA GLY A 56 -36.44 84.78 -22.69
C GLY A 56 -37.84 84.17 -22.54
N LEU A 57 -38.10 83.29 -21.55
CA LEU A 57 -39.35 82.52 -21.42
C LEU A 57 -40.07 82.73 -20.07
N ARG A 58 -40.06 83.96 -19.52
CA ARG A 58 -40.72 84.27 -18.24
C ARG A 58 -42.10 84.89 -18.46
N GLU A 59 -43.04 84.07 -18.93
CA GLU A 59 -44.46 84.45 -19.01
C GLU A 59 -45.08 84.58 -17.60
N LEU A 60 -45.97 85.54 -17.42
CA LEU A 60 -46.32 86.07 -16.09
C LEU A 60 -47.40 85.26 -15.34
N ASP A 61 -48.24 84.51 -16.05
CA ASP A 61 -49.42 83.84 -15.45
C ASP A 61 -49.19 82.38 -15.02
N THR A 62 -48.05 81.77 -15.39
CA THR A 62 -47.70 80.39 -14.98
C THR A 62 -46.76 80.33 -13.77
N ALA A 63 -46.43 81.48 -13.18
CA ALA A 63 -45.38 81.62 -12.17
C ALA A 63 -45.63 80.83 -10.87
N GLN A 64 -46.87 80.79 -10.36
CA GLN A 64 -47.19 80.03 -9.13
C GLN A 64 -47.04 78.52 -9.34
N ASN A 65 -47.63 77.99 -10.42
CA ASN A 65 -47.56 76.57 -10.77
C ASN A 65 -46.11 76.13 -11.08
N THR A 66 -45.31 77.03 -11.67
CA THR A 66 -43.87 76.81 -11.91
C THR A 66 -43.07 76.80 -10.60
N ALA A 67 -43.41 77.67 -9.64
CA ALA A 67 -42.78 77.69 -8.32
C ALA A 67 -43.04 76.38 -7.55
N GLU A 68 -44.28 75.90 -7.50
CA GLU A 68 -44.65 74.62 -6.87
C GLU A 68 -43.85 73.44 -7.50
N LYS A 69 -43.84 73.36 -8.84
CA LYS A 69 -43.04 72.35 -9.57
C LYS A 69 -41.54 72.45 -9.32
N SER A 70 -41.01 73.66 -9.10
CA SER A 70 -39.59 73.85 -8.75
C SER A 70 -39.26 73.32 -7.35
N VAL A 71 -40.20 73.43 -6.40
CA VAL A 71 -40.07 72.88 -5.05
C VAL A 71 -40.16 71.36 -5.08
N GLU A 72 -41.12 70.79 -5.81
CA GLU A 72 -41.24 69.34 -6.04
C GLU A 72 -39.96 68.76 -6.70
N ALA A 73 -39.43 69.44 -7.73
CA ALA A 73 -38.18 69.04 -8.38
C ALA A 73 -36.96 69.12 -7.44
N ARG A 74 -36.94 70.10 -6.51
CA ARG A 74 -35.91 70.21 -5.46
C ARG A 74 -36.00 69.06 -4.47
N GLU A 75 -37.19 68.71 -4.02
CA GLU A 75 -37.40 67.59 -3.09
C GLU A 75 -37.04 66.25 -3.74
N ALA A 76 -37.46 66.03 -4.99
CA ALA A 76 -37.06 64.86 -5.77
C ALA A 76 -35.53 64.76 -5.97
N LEU A 77 -34.84 65.89 -6.16
CA LEU A 77 -33.37 65.94 -6.21
C LEU A 77 -32.74 65.60 -4.86
N LEU A 78 -33.26 66.12 -3.75
CA LEU A 78 -32.74 65.84 -2.40
C LEU A 78 -32.90 64.37 -2.01
N VAL A 79 -34.05 63.75 -2.35
CA VAL A 79 -34.28 62.32 -2.15
C VAL A 79 -33.29 61.47 -2.95
N GLU A 80 -33.04 61.83 -4.22
CA GLU A 80 -32.10 61.08 -5.07
C GLU A 80 -30.62 61.32 -4.71
N LEU A 81 -30.27 62.50 -4.17
CA LEU A 81 -28.97 62.72 -3.54
C LEU A 81 -28.80 61.88 -2.26
N GLY A 82 -29.86 61.74 -1.46
CA GLY A 82 -29.89 60.84 -0.31
C GLY A 82 -29.74 59.36 -0.70
N SER A 83 -30.44 58.93 -1.75
CA SER A 83 -30.37 57.55 -2.29
C SER A 83 -28.96 57.25 -2.83
N PHE A 84 -28.35 58.20 -3.55
CA PHE A 84 -26.98 58.09 -4.05
C PHE A 84 -25.94 58.09 -2.93
N GLY A 85 -26.09 58.94 -1.92
CA GLY A 85 -25.22 58.95 -0.74
C GLY A 85 -25.28 57.62 0.06
N LEU A 86 -26.46 57.01 0.15
CA LEU A 86 -26.61 55.67 0.74
C LEU A 86 -25.96 54.59 -0.13
N HIS A 87 -26.10 54.66 -1.45
CA HIS A 87 -25.46 53.74 -2.39
C HIS A 87 -23.92 53.78 -2.27
N LEU A 88 -23.31 54.97 -2.24
CA LEU A 88 -21.86 55.12 -2.05
C LEU A 88 -21.37 54.54 -0.70
N ARG A 89 -22.12 54.75 0.39
CA ARG A 89 -21.81 54.13 1.69
C ARG A 89 -21.91 52.60 1.65
N LYS A 90 -22.91 52.05 0.96
CA LYS A 90 -23.03 50.60 0.74
C LYS A 90 -21.83 50.07 -0.04
N ALA A 91 -21.46 50.70 -1.15
CA ALA A 91 -20.30 50.30 -1.95
C ALA A 91 -19.00 50.32 -1.13
N ALA A 92 -18.75 51.39 -0.35
CA ALA A 92 -17.58 51.47 0.53
C ALA A 92 -17.55 50.36 1.61
N MET A 93 -18.71 50.00 2.18
CA MET A 93 -18.79 48.88 3.13
C MET A 93 -18.56 47.52 2.47
N VAL A 94 -19.03 47.33 1.22
CA VAL A 94 -18.77 46.11 0.44
C VAL A 94 -17.28 45.98 0.15
N CYS A 95 -16.61 47.00 -0.39
CA CYS A 95 -15.16 46.96 -0.65
C CYS A 95 -14.34 46.70 0.63
N ALA A 96 -14.77 47.24 1.78
CA ALA A 96 -14.12 46.99 3.06
C ALA A 96 -14.36 45.56 3.60
N ALA A 97 -15.47 44.92 3.26
CA ALA A 97 -15.75 43.52 3.57
C ALA A 97 -14.97 42.57 2.64
N GLU A 98 -14.98 42.86 1.33
CA GLU A 98 -14.23 42.12 0.31
C GLU A 98 -12.72 42.12 0.62
N ALA A 99 -12.15 43.25 1.04
CA ALA A 99 -10.75 43.34 1.43
C ALA A 99 -10.39 42.37 2.58
N ARG A 100 -11.22 42.32 3.63
CA ARG A 100 -11.04 41.39 4.77
C ARG A 100 -11.21 39.94 4.32
N GLN A 101 -12.21 39.66 3.50
CA GLN A 101 -12.48 38.32 3.00
C GLN A 101 -11.31 37.81 2.12
N VAL A 102 -10.68 38.68 1.33
CA VAL A 102 -9.46 38.36 0.57
C VAL A 102 -8.28 38.06 1.50
N GLU A 103 -8.07 38.85 2.55
CA GLU A 103 -7.05 38.59 3.58
C GLU A 103 -7.27 37.21 4.26
N GLU A 104 -8.50 36.91 4.67
CA GLU A 104 -8.88 35.62 5.27
C GLU A 104 -8.66 34.45 4.29
N TYR A 105 -9.04 34.59 3.02
CA TYR A 105 -8.76 33.58 1.99
C TYR A 105 -7.26 33.35 1.77
N HIS A 106 -6.43 34.40 1.86
CA HIS A 106 -4.98 34.25 1.75
C HIS A 106 -4.39 33.48 2.95
N LEU A 107 -4.87 33.73 4.16
CA LEU A 107 -4.46 33.01 5.37
C LEU A 107 -4.88 31.53 5.31
N GLU A 108 -6.14 31.24 4.99
CA GLU A 108 -6.63 29.85 4.90
C GLU A 108 -5.95 29.09 3.75
N ARG A 109 -5.69 29.75 2.61
CA ARG A 109 -4.90 29.16 1.51
C ARG A 109 -3.46 28.84 1.93
N ALA A 110 -2.82 29.69 2.72
CA ALA A 110 -1.47 29.43 3.25
C ALA A 110 -1.49 28.22 4.19
N ARG A 111 -2.45 28.18 5.12
CA ARG A 111 -2.68 27.04 6.03
C ARG A 111 -2.91 25.73 5.29
N ILE A 112 -3.78 25.70 4.28
CA ILE A 112 -4.05 24.50 3.46
C ILE A 112 -2.77 24.03 2.74
N GLU A 113 -1.91 24.94 2.29
CA GLU A 113 -0.62 24.57 1.69
C GLU A 113 0.36 23.98 2.71
N GLU A 114 0.43 24.54 3.93
CA GLU A 114 1.23 23.98 5.03
C GLU A 114 0.75 22.58 5.43
N GLU A 115 -0.56 22.39 5.60
CA GLU A 115 -1.18 21.08 5.85
C GLU A 115 -0.88 20.09 4.70
N ARG A 116 -0.95 20.53 3.44
CA ARG A 116 -0.59 19.74 2.25
C ARG A 116 0.88 19.30 2.26
N VAL A 117 1.80 20.19 2.63
CA VAL A 117 3.24 19.87 2.74
C VAL A 117 3.50 18.91 3.91
N ALA A 118 2.82 19.09 5.04
CA ALA A 118 2.91 18.19 6.19
C ALA A 118 2.43 16.77 5.84
N LEU A 119 1.28 16.66 5.17
CA LEU A 119 0.72 15.37 4.72
C LEU A 119 1.63 14.67 3.71
N ARG A 120 2.24 15.40 2.76
CA ARG A 120 3.22 14.82 1.82
C ARG A 120 4.43 14.23 2.55
N ARG A 121 5.01 14.97 3.50
CA ARG A 121 6.11 14.47 4.35
C ARG A 121 5.69 13.23 5.13
N HIS A 122 4.47 13.19 5.66
CA HIS A 122 3.97 12.02 6.38
C HIS A 122 3.80 10.80 5.46
N ILE A 123 3.31 10.99 4.23
CA ILE A 123 3.25 9.92 3.21
C ILE A 123 4.65 9.41 2.87
N GLU A 124 5.66 10.28 2.75
CA GLU A 124 7.05 9.88 2.51
C GLU A 124 7.62 9.06 3.68
N GLN A 125 7.38 9.46 4.92
CA GLN A 125 7.75 8.68 6.12
C GLN A 125 7.07 7.31 6.17
N LEU A 126 5.76 7.25 5.88
CA LEU A 126 5.03 5.99 5.84
C LEU A 126 5.54 5.04 4.74
N LYS A 127 6.03 5.58 3.62
CA LYS A 127 6.68 4.77 2.56
C LYS A 127 8.00 4.19 3.04
N SER A 128 8.90 4.99 3.63
CA SER A 128 10.18 4.47 4.12
C SER A 128 9.99 3.40 5.20
N THR A 129 9.08 3.63 6.15
CA THR A 129 8.75 2.61 7.19
C THR A 129 8.10 1.36 6.59
N LEU A 130 7.33 1.47 5.51
CA LEU A 130 6.78 0.32 4.79
C LEU A 130 7.88 -0.48 4.07
N GLU A 131 8.84 0.20 3.43
CA GLU A 131 10.00 -0.41 2.77
C GLU A 131 10.90 -1.13 3.79
N GLU A 132 11.19 -0.49 4.93
CA GLU A 132 11.91 -1.09 6.06
C GLU A 132 11.21 -2.36 6.57
N ALA A 133 9.89 -2.30 6.85
CA ALA A 133 9.13 -3.44 7.34
C ALA A 133 9.02 -4.59 6.30
N GLN A 134 9.01 -4.28 5.00
CA GLN A 134 9.06 -5.30 3.95
C GLN A 134 10.43 -5.98 3.88
N LEU A 135 11.51 -5.22 4.05
CA LEU A 135 12.87 -5.73 4.08
C LEU A 135 13.12 -6.62 5.30
N GLU A 136 12.69 -6.20 6.51
CA GLU A 136 12.72 -7.04 7.71
C GLU A 136 11.94 -8.35 7.52
N ARG A 137 10.76 -8.28 6.90
CA ARG A 137 9.95 -9.46 6.59
C ARG A 137 10.67 -10.40 5.62
N ALA A 138 11.31 -9.88 4.57
CA ALA A 138 12.06 -10.69 3.61
C ALA A 138 13.25 -11.40 4.29
N GLN A 139 14.05 -10.67 5.07
CA GLN A 139 15.14 -11.25 5.85
C GLN A 139 14.65 -12.33 6.81
N LYS A 140 13.53 -12.09 7.51
CA LYS A 140 12.93 -13.10 8.39
C LYS A 140 12.51 -14.35 7.61
N GLN A 141 11.91 -14.21 6.43
CA GLN A 141 11.54 -15.35 5.58
C GLN A 141 12.77 -16.12 5.08
N GLU A 142 13.92 -15.46 4.86
CA GLU A 142 15.19 -16.16 4.58
C GLU A 142 15.69 -16.92 5.81
N TYR A 143 15.69 -16.30 7.00
CA TYR A 143 16.06 -16.98 8.24
C TYR A 143 15.18 -18.19 8.56
N ASP A 144 13.86 -18.07 8.35
CA ASP A 144 12.91 -19.17 8.53
C ASP A 144 13.22 -20.32 7.54
N GLN A 145 13.49 -20.02 6.26
CA GLN A 145 13.94 -21.03 5.27
C GLN A 145 15.27 -21.68 5.63
N PHE A 146 16.24 -20.92 6.14
CA PHE A 146 17.51 -21.49 6.60
C PHE A 146 17.31 -22.37 7.84
N ALA A 147 16.43 -21.98 8.77
CA ALA A 147 16.09 -22.79 9.94
C ALA A 147 15.41 -24.10 9.53
N GLU A 148 14.46 -24.07 8.58
CA GLU A 148 13.84 -25.28 8.02
C GLU A 148 14.88 -26.23 7.40
N ARG A 149 15.83 -25.71 6.61
CA ARG A 149 16.93 -26.53 6.04
C ARG A 149 17.86 -27.09 7.11
N ILE A 150 18.19 -26.32 8.14
CA ILE A 150 19.04 -26.78 9.26
C ILE A 150 18.34 -27.89 10.04
N ASN A 151 17.03 -27.77 10.27
CA ASN A 151 16.21 -28.74 10.99
C ASN A 151 16.01 -30.07 10.25
N GLN A 152 16.34 -30.17 8.95
CA GLN A 152 16.37 -31.44 8.22
C GLN A 152 17.57 -32.33 8.61
N TYR A 153 18.60 -31.75 9.23
CA TYR A 153 19.78 -32.49 9.67
C TYR A 153 19.68 -32.88 11.16
N PRO A 154 20.20 -34.06 11.56
CA PRO A 154 20.25 -34.44 12.96
C PRO A 154 21.00 -33.42 13.80
N SER A 155 20.61 -33.28 15.06
CA SER A 155 21.20 -32.30 15.96
C SER A 155 22.71 -32.53 16.11
N ARG A 156 23.44 -31.46 16.43
CA ARG A 156 24.89 -31.54 16.60
C ARG A 156 25.28 -32.58 17.66
N ALA A 157 24.55 -32.63 18.78
CA ALA A 157 24.78 -33.59 19.85
C ALA A 157 24.53 -35.05 19.44
N GLU A 158 23.54 -35.32 18.57
CA GLU A 158 23.30 -36.67 18.04
C GLU A 158 24.41 -37.11 17.09
N ARG A 159 24.88 -36.21 16.22
CA ARG A 159 26.07 -36.48 15.37
C ARG A 159 27.32 -36.73 16.20
N GLU A 160 27.57 -35.95 17.24
CA GLU A 160 28.70 -36.15 18.16
C GLU A 160 28.61 -37.49 18.90
N ARG A 161 27.42 -37.92 19.35
CA ARG A 161 27.22 -39.28 19.91
C ARG A 161 27.47 -40.39 18.88
N MET A 162 27.01 -40.21 17.65
CA MET A 162 27.20 -41.20 16.57
C MET A 162 28.68 -41.33 16.19
N ILE A 163 29.43 -40.23 16.15
CA ILE A 163 30.88 -40.24 15.95
C ILE A 163 31.56 -40.99 17.11
N ALA A 164 31.26 -40.66 18.36
CA ALA A 164 31.85 -41.32 19.52
C ALA A 164 31.55 -42.83 19.59
N ALA A 165 30.36 -43.26 19.15
CA ALA A 165 30.02 -44.68 19.02
C ALA A 165 30.88 -45.37 17.96
N LEU A 166 30.99 -44.79 16.76
CA LEU A 166 31.83 -45.33 15.67
C LEU A 166 33.32 -45.36 16.04
N GLU A 167 33.82 -44.35 16.76
CA GLU A 167 35.20 -44.33 17.27
C GLU A 167 35.47 -45.46 18.27
N ASN A 168 34.50 -45.76 19.14
CA ASN A 168 34.56 -46.89 20.07
C ASN A 168 34.52 -48.24 19.33
N ASP A 169 33.62 -48.41 18.34
CA ASP A 169 33.55 -49.62 17.52
C ASP A 169 34.87 -49.85 16.75
N ILE A 170 35.47 -48.79 16.21
CA ILE A 170 36.80 -48.84 15.57
C ILE A 170 37.89 -49.26 16.57
N ALA A 171 37.82 -48.79 17.83
CA ALA A 171 38.77 -49.20 18.86
C ALA A 171 38.63 -50.70 19.20
N VAL A 172 37.41 -51.20 19.38
CA VAL A 172 37.12 -52.62 19.63
C VAL A 172 37.60 -53.50 18.47
N ILE A 173 37.28 -53.15 17.22
CA ILE A 173 37.70 -53.91 16.03
C ILE A 173 39.24 -53.93 15.90
N ARG A 174 39.93 -52.83 16.25
CA ARG A 174 41.40 -52.78 16.26
C ARG A 174 41.98 -53.71 17.32
N GLU A 175 41.38 -53.74 18.51
CA GLU A 175 41.80 -54.63 19.59
C GLU A 175 41.60 -56.09 19.20
N GLU A 176 40.41 -56.47 18.71
CA GLU A 176 40.11 -57.84 18.28
C GLU A 176 41.08 -58.30 17.18
N ARG A 177 41.30 -57.47 16.15
CA ARG A 177 42.27 -57.74 15.08
C ARG A 177 43.68 -57.96 15.63
N ASP A 178 44.08 -57.20 16.64
CA ASP A 178 45.41 -57.32 17.24
C ASP A 178 45.51 -58.54 18.17
N GLN A 179 44.43 -58.94 18.84
CA GLN A 179 44.32 -60.23 19.54
C GLN A 179 44.41 -61.42 18.56
N GLN A 180 43.63 -61.40 17.46
CA GLN A 180 43.69 -62.40 16.39
C GLN A 180 45.09 -62.50 15.77
N ARG A 181 45.76 -61.36 15.52
CA ARG A 181 47.14 -61.35 15.00
C ARG A 181 48.12 -62.00 15.97
N ARG A 182 47.99 -61.77 17.28
CA ARG A 182 48.81 -62.44 18.32
C ARG A 182 48.57 -63.94 18.32
N ALA A 183 47.32 -64.38 18.37
CA ALA A 183 46.95 -65.80 18.32
C ALA A 183 47.47 -66.51 17.06
N MET A 184 47.36 -65.88 15.87
CA MET A 184 47.93 -66.42 14.63
C MET A 184 49.46 -66.50 14.66
N GLN A 185 50.14 -65.53 15.28
CA GLN A 185 51.59 -65.58 15.45
C GLN A 185 52.02 -66.68 16.43
N GLU A 186 51.29 -66.86 17.53
CA GLU A 186 51.52 -67.95 18.49
C GLU A 186 51.33 -69.32 17.85
N GLN A 187 50.25 -69.52 17.08
CA GLN A 187 50.04 -70.73 16.29
C GLN A 187 51.16 -70.95 15.27
N ARG A 188 51.59 -69.90 14.56
CA ARG A 188 52.69 -69.98 13.59
C ARG A 188 54.02 -70.35 14.26
N ASN A 189 54.29 -69.83 15.45
CA ASN A 189 55.45 -70.20 16.26
C ASN A 189 55.37 -71.66 16.73
N ALA A 190 54.19 -72.11 17.18
CA ALA A 190 53.96 -73.50 17.59
C ALA A 190 54.12 -74.50 16.42
N PHE A 191 53.55 -74.19 15.24
CA PHE A 191 53.77 -74.98 14.02
C PHE A 191 55.25 -75.01 13.61
N ALA A 192 55.95 -73.87 13.68
CA ALA A 192 57.39 -73.83 13.40
C ALA A 192 58.19 -74.74 14.36
N SER A 193 57.84 -74.77 15.65
CA SER A 193 58.43 -75.69 16.62
C SER A 193 58.11 -77.16 16.31
N VAL A 194 56.86 -77.50 15.96
CA VAL A 194 56.50 -78.88 15.56
C VAL A 194 57.23 -79.31 14.30
N ILE A 195 57.38 -78.43 13.31
CA ILE A 195 58.17 -78.69 12.09
C ILE A 195 59.65 -78.88 12.43
N GLY A 196 60.20 -78.09 13.35
CA GLY A 196 61.56 -78.28 13.87
C GLY A 196 61.75 -79.65 14.51
N ASN A 197 60.87 -80.01 15.46
CA ASN A 197 60.90 -81.32 16.14
C ASN A 197 60.71 -82.49 15.15
N LEU A 198 59.89 -82.32 14.10
CA LEU A 198 59.74 -83.31 13.03
C LEU A 198 60.99 -83.41 12.15
N ALA A 199 61.67 -82.31 11.86
CA ALA A 199 62.94 -82.31 11.15
C ALA A 199 64.04 -83.00 11.98
N GLU A 200 64.11 -82.73 13.28
CA GLU A 200 65.01 -83.43 14.22
C GLU A 200 64.70 -84.93 14.30
N LEU A 201 63.42 -85.31 14.36
CA LEU A 201 62.98 -86.70 14.31
C LEU A 201 63.34 -87.35 12.96
N GLN A 202 63.19 -86.64 11.85
CA GLN A 202 63.61 -87.11 10.53
C GLN A 202 65.12 -87.26 10.43
N THR A 203 65.93 -86.36 11.00
CA THR A 203 67.39 -86.51 11.02
C THR A 203 67.81 -87.71 11.87
N THR A 204 67.22 -87.91 13.05
CA THR A 204 67.54 -89.06 13.91
C THR A 204 66.99 -90.39 13.37
N MET A 205 65.86 -90.38 12.67
CA MET A 205 65.39 -91.56 11.92
C MET A 205 66.25 -91.83 10.69
N ARG A 206 66.69 -90.80 9.96
CA ARG A 206 67.62 -90.95 8.82
C ARG A 206 68.97 -91.47 9.29
N GLU A 207 69.47 -91.00 10.42
CA GLU A 207 70.70 -91.47 11.08
C GLU A 207 70.57 -92.95 11.49
N ARG A 208 69.38 -93.40 11.93
CA ARG A 208 69.08 -94.83 12.19
C ARG A 208 68.84 -95.69 10.95
N VAL A 209 68.52 -95.08 9.80
CA VAL A 209 68.32 -95.77 8.51
C VAL A 209 69.60 -95.75 7.65
N SER A 210 70.63 -95.04 8.08
CA SER A 210 71.92 -94.92 7.36
C SER A 210 72.89 -96.09 7.61
N ASP A 211 72.47 -97.15 8.29
CA ASP A 211 73.33 -98.27 8.72
C ASP A 211 72.91 -99.63 8.12
N ASP A 212 72.10 -99.66 7.05
CA ASP A 212 71.81 -100.90 6.29
C ASP A 212 71.53 -100.64 4.77
N SER A 213 72.48 -101.13 3.94
CA SER A 213 72.52 -101.47 2.50
C SER A 213 71.65 -100.85 1.36
N ASP A 214 72.38 -100.46 0.30
CA ASP A 214 72.25 -100.82 -1.14
C ASP A 214 71.07 -100.35 -2.06
N GLU A 215 71.29 -100.58 -3.38
CA GLU A 215 70.74 -99.85 -4.55
C GLU A 215 69.61 -100.64 -5.33
N PRO A 216 69.24 -100.39 -6.63
CA PRO A 216 67.85 -100.30 -7.10
C PRO A 216 67.40 -101.57 -7.93
N PRO A 217 66.22 -101.70 -8.62
CA PRO A 217 65.63 -100.78 -9.63
C PRO A 217 64.06 -100.71 -9.71
N ALA A 218 63.55 -100.02 -10.74
CA ALA A 218 62.12 -99.74 -11.02
C ALA A 218 61.31 -100.93 -11.62
N PRO A 219 59.98 -100.79 -11.85
CA PRO A 219 59.53 -100.37 -13.18
C PRO A 219 58.22 -99.54 -13.27
N SER A 220 57.94 -99.04 -14.48
CA SER A 220 56.77 -98.24 -14.87
C SER A 220 55.42 -98.97 -14.90
N THR A 221 54.31 -98.27 -14.61
CA THR A 221 52.95 -98.65 -15.06
C THR A 221 52.07 -97.44 -15.42
N ASN A 222 51.70 -97.37 -16.70
CA ASN A 222 50.49 -96.84 -17.37
C ASN A 222 49.59 -95.78 -16.70
N ALA A 223 49.29 -94.73 -17.48
CA ALA A 223 48.19 -93.77 -17.33
C ALA A 223 46.90 -94.26 -18.04
N PRO A 224 45.82 -93.46 -18.23
CA PRO A 224 45.23 -92.36 -17.44
C PRO A 224 43.77 -92.76 -17.00
N PRO A 225 42.84 -91.85 -16.58
CA PRO A 225 42.07 -91.06 -17.56
C PRO A 225 41.47 -89.70 -17.07
N THR A 226 40.86 -88.99 -18.03
CA THR A 226 39.76 -88.01 -17.88
C THR A 226 40.02 -86.68 -17.14
N ALA A 227 40.43 -85.68 -17.90
CA ALA A 227 40.10 -84.28 -17.60
C ALA A 227 38.60 -84.04 -17.85
N ALA A 228 37.87 -83.55 -16.85
CA ALA A 228 36.48 -83.10 -16.98
C ALA A 228 36.43 -81.56 -17.14
N PRO A 229 35.56 -81.00 -17.99
CA PRO A 229 35.52 -79.57 -18.27
C PRO A 229 34.89 -78.76 -17.13
N SER A 230 35.45 -77.58 -16.87
CA SER A 230 34.92 -76.61 -15.91
C SER A 230 33.59 -76.01 -16.42
N PRO A 231 32.56 -75.85 -15.57
CA PRO A 231 31.33 -75.16 -15.93
C PRO A 231 31.52 -73.64 -16.01
N ALA A 232 30.65 -73.00 -16.80
CA ALA A 232 30.69 -71.56 -17.10
C ALA A 232 30.10 -70.68 -15.96
N PRO A 233 30.46 -69.38 -15.89
CA PRO A 233 29.79 -68.40 -15.04
C PRO A 233 28.40 -68.02 -15.60
N PRO A 234 27.44 -67.60 -14.75
CA PRO A 234 26.10 -67.19 -15.19
C PRO A 234 26.10 -65.80 -15.85
N PRO A 235 25.25 -65.56 -16.87
CA PRO A 235 25.07 -64.24 -17.46
C PRO A 235 24.16 -63.34 -16.61
N ILE A 236 24.42 -62.02 -16.68
CA ILE A 236 23.62 -60.97 -16.05
C ILE A 236 22.37 -60.70 -16.88
N ASN A 237 21.19 -60.75 -16.24
CA ASN A 237 19.92 -60.32 -16.82
C ASN A 237 19.46 -59.01 -16.17
N THR A 238 19.53 -57.91 -16.90
CA THR A 238 18.64 -56.75 -16.71
C THR A 238 18.41 -56.09 -18.07
N VAL A 239 17.27 -56.41 -18.68
CA VAL A 239 16.64 -55.62 -19.74
C VAL A 239 15.51 -54.85 -19.09
N ILE A 240 15.54 -53.51 -19.19
CA ILE A 240 14.33 -52.68 -19.20
C ILE A 240 14.56 -51.62 -20.28
N ASP A 241 13.55 -51.45 -21.14
CA ASP A 241 13.61 -50.70 -22.38
C ASP A 241 13.91 -49.21 -22.20
N VAL A 242 14.69 -48.67 -23.16
CA VAL A 242 14.73 -47.24 -23.47
C VAL A 242 14.21 -47.14 -24.91
N ASP A 243 13.02 -46.58 -25.05
CA ASP A 243 12.33 -46.42 -26.34
C ASP A 243 12.94 -45.23 -27.10
N GLU A 244 13.46 -45.46 -28.30
CA GLU A 244 13.97 -44.43 -29.19
C GLU A 244 12.88 -44.01 -30.18
N ARG A 245 12.48 -42.73 -30.13
CA ARG A 245 11.95 -41.95 -31.27
C ARG A 245 12.15 -40.46 -30.99
N GLU A 246 13.09 -39.78 -31.64
CA GLU A 246 13.19 -39.44 -33.08
C GLU A 246 12.38 -38.18 -33.41
N GLU A 247 13.13 -37.12 -33.76
CA GLU A 247 12.72 -35.89 -34.45
C GLU A 247 11.66 -34.98 -33.77
N GLY A 248 11.71 -33.65 -33.89
CA GLY A 248 12.66 -32.79 -34.60
C GLY A 248 12.11 -31.36 -34.67
N GLU A 249 13.01 -30.38 -34.81
CA GLU A 249 12.79 -28.98 -35.21
C GLU A 249 11.74 -28.09 -34.50
N ALA A 250 12.18 -26.91 -34.07
CA ALA A 250 11.79 -25.60 -34.66
C ALA A 250 11.76 -24.50 -33.60
N ASP A 251 12.81 -23.67 -33.62
CA ASP A 251 12.85 -22.38 -32.95
C ASP A 251 11.99 -21.37 -33.75
N VAL A 252 10.89 -20.87 -33.16
CA VAL A 252 10.07 -19.80 -33.74
C VAL A 252 9.67 -18.80 -32.65
N SER A 253 10.33 -17.64 -32.69
CA SER A 253 10.00 -16.44 -31.92
C SER A 253 8.76 -15.73 -32.48
N SER A 254 7.97 -15.07 -31.59
CA SER A 254 7.09 -13.89 -31.83
C SER A 254 6.05 -13.97 -32.99
N ASP A 255 4.76 -13.66 -32.81
CA ASP A 255 4.26 -12.41 -32.22
C ASP A 255 2.71 -12.41 -32.00
N GLU A 256 2.21 -11.37 -31.30
CA GLU A 256 0.88 -10.71 -31.41
C GLU A 256 -0.48 -11.46 -31.23
N ALA A 257 -1.33 -10.92 -30.32
CA ALA A 257 -2.81 -11.01 -30.24
C ALA A 257 -3.50 -12.25 -29.57
N PRO A 258 -4.81 -12.20 -29.21
CA PRO A 258 -5.18 -11.79 -27.85
C PRO A 258 -6.06 -12.80 -27.09
N LEU A 259 -5.72 -13.09 -25.83
CA LEU A 259 -6.49 -14.00 -24.96
C LEU A 259 -7.56 -13.27 -24.13
N SER A 260 -8.67 -12.91 -24.78
CA SER A 260 -9.86 -12.30 -24.15
C SER A 260 -11.11 -13.20 -24.18
N ALA A 261 -10.95 -14.52 -24.02
CA ALA A 261 -12.08 -15.44 -23.85
C ALA A 261 -11.72 -16.76 -23.15
N THR A 262 -11.93 -16.84 -21.82
CA THR A 262 -12.39 -18.04 -21.06
C THR A 262 -12.39 -17.78 -19.54
N LEU A 263 -13.07 -16.71 -19.10
CA LEU A 263 -13.40 -16.55 -17.68
C LEU A 263 -14.70 -17.29 -17.35
N ASN A 264 -14.72 -17.95 -16.19
CA ASN A 264 -15.73 -18.91 -15.77
C ASN A 264 -17.13 -18.25 -15.65
N PRO A 265 -18.17 -18.67 -16.41
CA PRO A 265 -19.48 -18.03 -16.42
C PRO A 265 -20.30 -18.20 -15.12
N ARG A 266 -19.75 -18.89 -14.11
CA ARG A 266 -20.31 -19.00 -12.76
C ARG A 266 -19.55 -18.20 -11.69
N ALA A 267 -18.51 -17.45 -12.06
CA ALA A 267 -17.82 -16.57 -11.12
C ALA A 267 -18.74 -15.39 -10.72
N GLN A 268 -19.11 -15.31 -9.44
CA GLN A 268 -19.87 -14.16 -8.94
C GLN A 268 -19.00 -12.91 -8.94
N GLN A 269 -19.59 -11.79 -9.35
CA GLN A 269 -18.92 -10.50 -9.46
C GLN A 269 -18.46 -10.01 -8.07
N PHE A 270 -17.17 -9.70 -7.93
CA PHE A 270 -16.59 -9.24 -6.67
C PHE A 270 -17.10 -7.83 -6.32
N VAL A 271 -17.83 -7.72 -5.21
CA VAL A 271 -18.27 -6.44 -4.64
C VAL A 271 -17.44 -6.14 -3.40
N PRO A 272 -16.52 -5.16 -3.43
CA PRO A 272 -15.73 -4.80 -2.25
C PRO A 272 -16.63 -4.11 -1.22
N ARG A 273 -17.02 -4.84 -0.16
CA ARG A 273 -17.58 -4.22 1.05
C ARG A 273 -16.47 -3.52 1.83
N SER A 274 -16.55 -2.20 1.92
CA SER A 274 -15.86 -1.43 2.95
C SER A 274 -16.50 -1.69 4.32
N GLY A 275 -15.70 -1.78 5.39
CA GLY A 275 -16.26 -1.83 6.75
C GLY A 275 -15.49 -2.64 7.80
N LEU A 276 -14.44 -2.03 8.35
CA LEU A 276 -13.93 -2.20 9.72
C LEU A 276 -13.20 -3.52 10.13
N PRO A 277 -12.27 -3.43 11.12
CA PRO A 277 -11.33 -4.51 11.44
C PRO A 277 -11.74 -5.33 12.66
N GLN A 278 -11.27 -6.59 12.73
CA GLN A 278 -11.18 -7.34 13.98
C GLN A 278 -9.72 -7.59 14.37
N SER A 279 -9.38 -7.13 15.57
CA SER A 279 -8.04 -7.25 16.16
C SER A 279 -8.01 -8.35 17.21
N THR A 280 -7.22 -9.40 16.97
CA THR A 280 -6.67 -10.35 17.98
C THR A 280 -7.68 -11.18 18.81
N ARG A 281 -7.41 -12.40 19.29
CA ARG A 281 -6.27 -12.77 20.15
C ARG A 281 -6.13 -14.29 20.37
N ALA A 282 -4.89 -14.68 20.59
CA ALA A 282 -4.33 -15.99 20.97
C ALA A 282 -5.21 -17.03 21.69
N LEU A 283 -5.05 -18.29 21.26
CA LEU A 283 -5.29 -19.48 22.06
C LEU A 283 -4.04 -19.85 22.89
N ARG A 284 -4.18 -19.87 24.22
CA ARG A 284 -3.26 -20.56 25.15
C ARG A 284 -4.05 -20.99 26.39
N SER A 285 -4.22 -22.29 26.61
CA SER A 285 -3.69 -23.00 27.80
C SER A 285 -4.34 -24.36 28.04
N SER A 286 -3.50 -25.34 28.39
CA SER A 286 -3.81 -26.56 29.13
C SER A 286 -2.58 -26.84 30.02
N ALA A 287 -2.63 -27.43 31.21
CA ALA A 287 -3.72 -27.76 32.13
C ALA A 287 -3.13 -27.92 33.55
N SER A 288 -3.96 -27.93 34.61
CA SER A 288 -3.93 -28.91 35.74
C SER A 288 -4.43 -28.37 37.10
N ALA A 289 -5.05 -29.29 37.85
CA ALA A 289 -5.25 -29.36 39.31
C ALA A 289 -6.19 -28.38 40.07
N THR A 290 -7.22 -28.99 40.66
CA THR A 290 -8.21 -28.53 41.68
C THR A 290 -7.65 -28.66 43.13
N PRO A 291 -8.38 -28.36 44.26
CA PRO A 291 -9.84 -28.11 44.43
C PRO A 291 -10.32 -26.98 45.41
N ALA A 292 -11.48 -26.39 45.07
CA ALA A 292 -12.73 -26.14 45.85
C ALA A 292 -12.74 -25.60 47.33
N PRO A 293 -13.90 -25.12 47.90
CA PRO A 293 -15.24 -24.92 47.34
C PRO A 293 -15.93 -23.54 47.63
N GLN A 294 -17.18 -23.42 47.11
CA GLN A 294 -18.26 -22.43 47.38
C GLN A 294 -18.29 -21.15 46.49
N SER A 295 -19.44 -20.58 46.08
CA SER A 295 -20.83 -21.11 46.00
C SER A 295 -21.82 -20.19 45.24
N THR A 296 -22.62 -20.77 44.32
CA THR A 296 -23.93 -20.27 43.76
C THR A 296 -23.96 -18.96 42.91
N PRO A 297 -24.96 -18.79 42.02
CA PRO A 297 -24.83 -17.99 40.78
C PRO A 297 -25.42 -16.56 40.83
N PRO A 298 -25.11 -15.70 39.83
CA PRO A 298 -25.67 -14.35 39.71
C PRO A 298 -27.09 -14.34 39.12
N ALA A 299 -27.86 -13.30 39.48
CA ALA A 299 -29.06 -12.90 38.76
C ALA A 299 -28.72 -11.87 37.67
N GLU A 300 -29.59 -11.77 36.68
CA GLU A 300 -29.52 -10.87 35.53
C GLU A 300 -29.68 -9.40 35.97
N ASP A 301 -28.92 -8.47 35.35
CA ASP A 301 -29.46 -7.43 34.47
C ASP A 301 -28.35 -6.47 34.01
N ASP A 302 -28.18 -6.36 32.69
CA ASP A 302 -27.32 -5.36 32.05
C ASP A 302 -28.05 -4.02 32.00
N ASP A 303 -27.51 -3.00 32.69
CA ASP A 303 -27.92 -1.60 32.47
C ASP A 303 -26.71 -0.66 32.60
N ILE A 304 -25.77 -0.77 31.65
CA ILE A 304 -24.67 0.19 31.49
C ILE A 304 -25.13 1.29 30.54
N GLU A 305 -25.85 2.25 31.12
CA GLU A 305 -26.11 3.57 30.57
C GLU A 305 -24.77 4.24 30.19
N MET A 306 -24.48 4.32 28.89
CA MET A 306 -23.23 4.89 28.36
C MET A 306 -23.24 6.42 28.49
N GLY A 307 -22.90 6.90 29.70
CA GLY A 307 -22.82 8.32 30.03
C GLY A 307 -21.83 9.10 29.16
N GLU A 308 -22.29 10.25 28.66
CA GLU A 308 -21.50 11.20 27.88
C GLU A 308 -20.27 11.69 28.67
N VAL A 309 -19.08 11.66 28.05
CA VAL A 309 -17.85 12.17 28.67
C VAL A 309 -17.87 13.69 28.67
N ALA A 310 -18.13 14.30 29.83
CA ALA A 310 -18.13 15.75 30.00
C ALA A 310 -16.70 16.31 30.07
N GLU A 311 -16.40 17.31 29.23
CA GLU A 311 -15.17 18.10 29.35
C GLU A 311 -15.15 18.95 30.63
N PRO A 312 -13.99 19.13 31.28
CA PRO A 312 -13.90 19.84 32.55
C PRO A 312 -14.01 21.37 32.35
N GLY A 313 -15.07 21.98 32.88
CA GLY A 313 -15.08 23.44 33.12
C GLY A 313 -16.38 24.21 32.89
N ARG A 314 -17.49 23.58 32.49
CA ARG A 314 -18.77 24.30 32.27
C ARG A 314 -19.91 23.77 33.14
N SER A 315 -20.56 24.67 33.87
CA SER A 315 -21.67 24.33 34.76
C SER A 315 -22.93 23.96 33.96
N PRO A 316 -23.69 22.92 34.38
CA PRO A 316 -24.77 22.33 33.57
C PRO A 316 -25.98 23.26 33.35
N ARG A 317 -26.07 24.37 34.10
CA ARG A 317 -27.20 25.31 34.03
C ARG A 317 -27.23 26.13 32.73
N ASN A 318 -26.10 26.27 32.03
CA ASN A 318 -25.99 27.06 30.80
C ASN A 318 -26.17 26.24 29.51
N ALA A 319 -25.90 24.93 29.53
CA ALA A 319 -26.01 24.08 28.34
C ALA A 319 -27.46 23.96 27.84
N ARG A 320 -28.42 23.79 28.77
CA ARG A 320 -29.85 23.63 28.46
C ARG A 320 -30.51 24.92 27.95
N ALA A 321 -29.91 26.08 28.22
CA ALA A 321 -30.38 27.37 27.72
C ALA A 321 -29.94 27.66 26.27
N ARG A 322 -28.79 27.10 25.84
CA ARG A 322 -28.31 27.25 24.45
C ARG A 322 -29.06 26.34 23.46
N ARG A 323 -29.21 25.04 23.74
CA ARG A 323 -29.98 24.13 22.86
C ARG A 323 -31.40 24.64 22.57
N ARG A 324 -32.06 25.24 23.56
CA ARG A 324 -33.42 25.80 23.40
C ARG A 324 -33.47 27.14 22.66
N LEU A 325 -32.33 27.76 22.37
CA LEU A 325 -32.24 28.98 21.56
C LEU A 325 -31.94 28.64 20.09
N GLU A 326 -31.06 27.67 19.84
CA GLU A 326 -30.75 27.18 18.48
C GLU A 326 -31.95 26.48 17.81
N GLU A 327 -32.74 25.70 18.55
CA GLU A 327 -33.96 25.05 18.03
C GLU A 327 -35.12 26.03 17.69
N LEU A 328 -34.95 27.34 17.87
CA LEU A 328 -35.96 28.37 17.58
C LEU A 328 -35.62 29.25 16.35
N GLU A 329 -34.49 29.04 15.69
CA GLU A 329 -34.03 29.88 14.57
C GLU A 329 -34.20 29.20 13.19
N GLU A 330 -34.38 27.87 13.14
CA GLU A 330 -34.57 27.10 11.90
C GLU A 330 -36.04 26.78 11.61
N GLY A 331 -36.85 27.79 11.29
CA GLY A 331 -38.24 27.52 10.89
C GLY A 331 -39.12 28.72 10.59
N GLU A 332 -38.89 29.42 9.47
CA GLU A 332 -39.91 30.18 8.72
C GLU A 332 -39.33 30.81 7.43
N ALA A 333 -39.57 30.20 6.25
CA ALA A 333 -39.57 30.88 4.94
C ALA A 333 -40.09 30.00 3.78
N SER A 334 -41.42 29.95 3.63
CA SER A 334 -42.13 29.96 2.34
C SER A 334 -41.92 28.82 1.32
N GLU A 335 -42.83 27.85 1.36
CA GLU A 335 -43.44 27.34 0.12
C GLU A 335 -44.20 28.48 -0.59
N LEU A 336 -43.99 28.69 -1.90
CA LEU A 336 -44.97 29.22 -2.89
C LEU A 336 -44.31 29.48 -4.26
N SER A 337 -44.54 28.57 -5.21
CA SER A 337 -45.24 28.85 -6.49
C SER A 337 -44.96 27.78 -7.54
N GLU A 338 -46.03 27.06 -7.91
CA GLU A 338 -46.13 26.35 -9.18
C GLU A 338 -46.41 27.32 -10.36
N LEU A 339 -46.51 26.77 -11.58
CA LEU A 339 -47.10 27.35 -12.81
C LEU A 339 -46.29 28.43 -13.57
N SER A 340 -45.51 27.99 -14.55
CA SER A 340 -45.92 27.90 -15.98
C SER A 340 -44.70 27.45 -16.80
N GLU A 341 -44.76 26.35 -17.55
CA GLU A 341 -45.48 26.22 -18.82
C GLU A 341 -44.99 27.23 -19.88
N LEU A 342 -44.05 26.79 -20.73
CA LEU A 342 -44.12 27.04 -22.17
C LEU A 342 -43.14 26.16 -22.94
N SER A 343 -43.71 25.37 -23.85
CA SER A 343 -43.02 24.62 -24.90
C SER A 343 -42.46 25.58 -25.96
N GLU A 344 -41.24 25.33 -26.43
CA GLU A 344 -40.86 25.13 -27.85
C GLU A 344 -39.41 24.62 -27.96
#